data_AF-A0A8J3WTN0-F1
#
_entry.id   AF-A0A8J3WTN0-F1
#
_cell.length_a   1.000
_cell.length_b   1.000
_cell.length_c   1.000
_cell.angle_alpha   90.00
_cell.angle_beta   90.00
_cell.angle_gamma   90.00
#
_symmetry.space_group_name_H-M   'P 1'
#
loop_
_entity.id
_entity.type
_entity.pdbx_description
1 polymer ?
#
loop_
_entity_poly.entity_id
_entity_poly.type
_entity_poly.pdbx_seq_one_letter_code
_entity_poly.pdbx_strand_id
1 'polypeptide(L)'
;MTVTTTSVPTAQTAPTAQAAPAVRTVTLASLSRQTGLAVLDHLEQSVSIPVVDGLQAQGDLIVIPLSVLGLSVRPRPWARWTEVPPQGVELLRGEAGGNPHTLVADPGTCRWTTEVMDAEGLAIGLFETSAVAYLLHPEHGATGCAPGAYAVRRQREHGEHGWRRTRFVAD
;
A
#
# COMPACT_ATOMS: atom_id res chain seq x y z
N MET A 1 74.73 -9.62 -16.83
CA MET A 1 73.62 -10.59 -16.61
C MET A 1 72.77 -10.03 -15.48
N THR A 2 71.73 -9.28 -15.81
CA THR A 2 70.80 -8.67 -14.86
C THR A 2 69.57 -9.58 -14.76
N VAL A 3 69.28 -10.08 -13.56
CA VAL A 3 68.12 -10.93 -13.30
C VAL A 3 66.99 -10.03 -12.80
N THR A 4 65.94 -9.90 -13.60
CA THR A 4 64.69 -9.23 -13.23
C THR A 4 63.76 -10.27 -12.61
N THR A 5 63.49 -10.16 -11.31
CA THR A 5 62.50 -10.98 -10.60
C THR A 5 61.11 -10.40 -10.81
N THR A 6 60.23 -11.17 -11.46
CA THR A 6 58.80 -10.86 -11.63
C THR A 6 58.02 -11.33 -10.40
N SER A 7 57.31 -10.41 -9.75
CA SER A 7 56.41 -10.66 -8.62
C SER A 7 55.04 -11.18 -9.11
N VAL A 8 54.50 -12.19 -8.42
CA VAL A 8 53.18 -12.79 -8.66
C VAL A 8 52.11 -11.97 -7.93
N PRO A 9 50.94 -11.67 -8.55
CA PRO A 9 49.86 -10.96 -7.87
C PRO A 9 49.00 -11.92 -7.03
N THR A 10 48.67 -11.47 -5.82
CA THR A 10 47.78 -12.14 -4.86
C THR A 10 46.34 -12.12 -5.37
N ALA A 11 45.66 -13.28 -5.39
CA ALA A 11 44.26 -13.38 -5.75
C ALA A 11 43.37 -12.64 -4.73
N GLN A 12 42.60 -11.67 -5.23
CA GLN A 12 41.66 -10.87 -4.46
C GLN A 12 40.33 -11.64 -4.40
N THR A 13 39.93 -12.08 -3.21
CA THR A 13 38.69 -12.82 -2.98
C THR A 13 37.49 -11.95 -3.35
N ALA A 14 36.66 -12.44 -4.28
CA ALA A 14 35.42 -11.77 -4.69
C ALA A 14 34.44 -11.67 -3.52
N PRO A 15 33.65 -10.57 -3.42
CA PRO A 15 32.63 -10.44 -2.40
C PRO A 15 31.49 -11.45 -2.65
N THR A 16 31.13 -12.18 -1.61
CA THR A 16 29.98 -13.09 -1.60
C THR A 16 28.72 -12.31 -1.97
N ALA A 17 28.01 -12.73 -3.02
CA ALA A 17 26.73 -12.16 -3.39
C ALA A 17 25.77 -12.25 -2.19
N GLN A 18 25.39 -11.08 -1.67
CA GLN A 18 24.42 -10.98 -0.60
C GLN A 18 23.08 -11.50 -1.12
N ALA A 19 22.56 -12.55 -0.49
CA ALA A 19 21.27 -13.13 -0.84
C ALA A 19 20.20 -12.04 -0.85
N ALA A 20 19.34 -12.05 -1.88
CA ALA A 20 18.16 -11.20 -1.93
C ALA A 20 17.36 -11.37 -0.62
N PRO A 21 16.82 -10.28 -0.03
CA PRO A 21 16.08 -10.38 1.22
C PRO A 21 14.90 -11.34 1.02
N ALA A 22 14.79 -12.34 1.91
CA ALA A 22 13.67 -13.27 1.90
C ALA A 22 12.38 -12.45 2.03
N VAL A 23 11.47 -12.61 1.08
CA VAL A 23 10.13 -12.01 1.15
C VAL A 23 9.47 -12.58 2.40
N ARG A 24 9.34 -11.79 3.45
CA ARG A 24 8.62 -12.21 4.65
C ARG A 24 7.16 -12.42 4.28
N THR A 25 6.69 -13.65 4.43
CA THR A 25 5.27 -13.93 4.43
C THR A 25 4.64 -13.27 5.66
N VAL A 26 3.76 -12.28 5.45
CA VAL A 26 3.03 -11.60 6.51
C VAL A 26 1.64 -12.22 6.63
N THR A 27 1.22 -12.55 7.85
CA THR A 27 -0.14 -13.03 8.17
C THR A 27 -0.92 -11.94 8.91
N LEU A 28 -2.25 -12.06 8.97
CA LEU A 28 -3.09 -11.13 9.74
C LEU A 28 -2.65 -11.05 11.21
N ALA A 29 -2.37 -12.19 11.86
CA ALA A 29 -1.88 -12.19 13.24
C ALA A 29 -0.57 -11.40 13.41
N SER A 30 0.37 -11.53 12.45
CA SER A 30 1.64 -10.81 12.51
C SER A 30 1.47 -9.31 12.28
N LEU A 31 0.61 -8.92 11.33
CA LEU A 31 0.34 -7.53 11.01
C LEU A 31 -0.42 -6.81 12.14
N SER A 32 -1.42 -7.48 12.74
CA SER A 32 -2.14 -6.95 13.91
C SER A 32 -1.23 -6.73 15.10
N ARG A 33 -0.30 -7.66 15.37
CA ARG A 33 0.71 -7.46 16.44
C ARG A 33 1.65 -6.29 16.16
N GLN A 34 2.05 -6.10 14.90
CA GLN A 34 2.96 -5.03 14.51
C GLN A 34 2.31 -3.64 14.62
N THR A 35 1.04 -3.54 14.25
CA THR A 35 0.33 -2.27 14.09
C THR A 35 -0.55 -1.91 15.30
N GLY A 36 -0.91 -2.90 16.12
CA GLY A 36 -1.90 -2.76 17.18
C GLY A 36 -3.35 -2.74 16.69
N LEU A 37 -3.60 -2.96 15.40
CA LEU A 37 -4.93 -2.96 14.80
C LEU A 37 -5.54 -4.36 14.84
N ALA A 38 -6.65 -4.51 15.55
CA ALA A 38 -7.38 -5.76 15.64
C ALA A 38 -8.30 -5.95 14.42
N VAL A 39 -8.48 -7.21 14.04
CA VAL A 39 -9.50 -7.66 13.10
C VAL A 39 -10.47 -8.59 13.82
N LEU A 40 -11.66 -8.84 13.26
CA LEU A 40 -12.65 -9.68 13.91
C LEU A 40 -12.14 -11.12 14.08
N ASP A 41 -12.43 -11.72 15.25
CA ASP A 41 -11.86 -13.02 15.68
C ASP A 41 -12.19 -14.20 14.76
N HIS A 42 -13.26 -14.10 13.96
CA HIS A 42 -13.68 -15.16 13.04
C HIS A 42 -12.89 -15.19 11.73
N LEU A 43 -12.00 -14.22 11.48
CA LEU A 43 -11.11 -14.23 10.32
C LEU A 43 -9.92 -15.18 10.57
N GLU A 44 -9.52 -15.88 9.52
CA GLU A 44 -8.38 -16.80 9.58
C GLU A 44 -7.06 -16.02 9.73
N GLN A 45 -6.43 -16.11 10.90
CA GLN A 45 -5.31 -15.23 11.26
C GLN A 45 -3.93 -15.75 10.84
N SER A 46 -3.83 -17.03 10.47
CA SER A 46 -2.56 -17.71 10.17
C SER A 46 -2.23 -17.73 8.68
N VAL A 47 -3.20 -17.41 7.81
CA VAL A 47 -3.00 -17.37 6.36
C VAL A 47 -2.19 -16.14 5.97
N SER A 48 -1.36 -16.33 4.96
CA SER A 48 -0.59 -15.25 4.33
C SER A 48 -1.51 -14.23 3.68
N ILE A 49 -1.28 -12.96 3.98
CA ILE A 49 -2.00 -11.85 3.37
C ILE A 49 -1.66 -11.81 1.88
N PRO A 50 -2.64 -11.84 0.97
CA PRO A 50 -2.38 -11.73 -0.45
C PRO A 50 -1.77 -10.36 -0.78
N VAL A 51 -0.77 -10.33 -1.66
CA VAL A 51 -0.17 -9.11 -2.19
C VAL A 51 -0.53 -9.01 -3.66
N VAL A 52 -1.12 -7.88 -4.05
CA VAL A 52 -1.56 -7.59 -5.42
C VAL A 52 -0.86 -6.34 -5.96
N ASP A 53 -0.56 -6.34 -7.25
CA ASP A 53 -0.03 -5.20 -8.01
C ASP A 53 -1.10 -4.55 -8.91
N GLY A 54 -2.31 -5.12 -8.92
CA GLY A 54 -3.45 -4.71 -9.71
C GLY A 54 -4.52 -3.94 -8.92
N LEU A 55 -5.67 -3.76 -9.57
CA LEU A 55 -6.85 -3.17 -8.95
C LEU A 55 -7.43 -4.11 -7.89
N GLN A 56 -7.84 -3.55 -6.75
CA GLN A 56 -8.49 -4.29 -5.66
C GLN A 56 -9.55 -3.46 -4.97
N ALA A 57 -10.56 -4.13 -4.43
CA ALA A 57 -11.63 -3.52 -3.64
C ALA A 57 -11.62 -4.10 -2.22
N GLN A 58 -11.86 -3.25 -1.23
CA GLN A 58 -12.01 -3.62 0.16
C GLN A 58 -13.12 -2.76 0.76
N GLY A 59 -14.25 -3.38 1.11
CA GLY A 59 -15.42 -2.68 1.63
C GLY A 59 -15.95 -1.63 0.66
N ASP A 60 -15.77 -0.37 1.03
CA ASP A 60 -16.18 0.85 0.32
C ASP A 60 -15.01 1.54 -0.43
N LEU A 61 -13.82 0.96 -0.40
CA LEU A 61 -12.63 1.45 -1.07
C LEU A 61 -12.24 0.62 -2.30
N ILE A 62 -11.76 1.32 -3.32
CA ILE A 62 -10.97 0.72 -4.40
C ILE A 62 -9.56 1.31 -4.36
N VAL A 63 -8.56 0.42 -4.37
CA VAL A 63 -7.15 0.77 -4.58
C VAL A 63 -6.80 0.50 -6.04
N ILE A 64 -6.32 1.53 -6.74
CA ILE A 64 -6.07 1.50 -8.18
C ILE A 64 -4.63 1.93 -8.45
N PRO A 65 -3.81 1.12 -9.15
CA PRO A 65 -2.49 1.55 -9.60
C PRO A 65 -2.59 2.82 -10.46
N LEU A 66 -1.72 3.81 -10.23
CA LEU A 66 -1.77 5.07 -11.00
C LEU A 66 -1.52 4.86 -12.50
N SER A 67 -0.80 3.80 -12.88
CA SER A 67 -0.61 3.40 -14.27
C SER A 67 -1.93 3.10 -15.00
N VAL A 68 -2.97 2.67 -14.27
CA VAL A 68 -4.31 2.40 -14.82
C VAL A 68 -5.12 3.68 -14.98
N LEU A 69 -4.93 4.68 -14.11
CA LEU A 69 -5.69 5.94 -14.14
C LEU A 69 -5.09 7.00 -15.08
N GLY A 70 -3.81 6.85 -15.44
CA GLY A 70 -3.08 7.83 -16.24
C GLY A 70 -3.10 9.21 -15.60
N LEU A 71 -3.43 10.24 -16.38
CA LEU A 71 -3.48 11.62 -15.87
C LEU A 71 -4.79 11.98 -15.16
N SER A 72 -5.75 11.05 -15.06
CA SER A 72 -7.09 11.33 -14.51
C SER A 72 -7.07 11.62 -13.02
N VAL A 73 -6.12 11.01 -12.30
CA VAL A 73 -5.83 11.29 -10.88
C VAL A 73 -4.34 11.53 -10.73
N ARG A 74 -3.97 12.64 -10.11
CA ARG A 74 -2.56 13.00 -9.89
C ARG A 74 -2.41 13.89 -8.66
N PRO A 75 -1.25 13.90 -7.98
CA PRO A 75 -1.03 14.84 -6.89
C PRO A 75 -1.05 16.28 -7.42
N ARG A 76 -1.44 17.23 -6.57
CA ARG A 76 -1.22 18.66 -6.88
C ARG A 76 0.28 18.94 -6.99
N PRO A 77 0.72 19.94 -7.80
CA PRO A 77 2.15 20.26 -7.93
C PRO A 77 2.85 20.61 -6.61
N TRP A 78 2.09 21.10 -5.64
CA TRP A 78 2.53 21.48 -4.28
C TRP A 78 2.02 20.49 -3.22
N ALA A 79 1.62 19.29 -3.62
CA ALA A 79 1.10 18.28 -2.70
C ALA A 79 2.13 17.98 -1.61
N ARG A 80 1.71 18.14 -0.35
CA ARG A 80 2.50 17.68 0.78
C ARG A 80 2.29 16.19 0.99
N TRP A 81 3.40 15.48 1.08
CA TRP A 81 3.44 14.06 1.38
C TRP A 81 3.88 13.84 2.82
N THR A 82 3.21 12.92 3.50
CA THR A 82 3.55 12.52 4.87
C THR A 82 3.87 11.04 4.88
N GLU A 83 4.93 10.65 5.60
CA GLU A 83 5.24 9.25 5.83
C GLU A 83 4.09 8.57 6.57
N VAL A 84 3.76 7.34 6.18
CA VAL A 84 2.81 6.50 6.90
C VAL A 84 3.48 6.10 8.22
N PRO A 85 2.92 6.49 9.39
CA PRO A 85 3.49 6.13 10.67
C PRO A 85 3.29 4.63 10.95
N PRO A 86 4.02 4.03 11.91
CA PRO A 86 3.87 2.62 12.26
C PRO A 86 2.44 2.21 12.65
N GLN A 87 1.66 3.14 13.20
CA GLN A 87 0.26 2.92 13.60
C GLN A 87 -0.72 2.98 12.41
N GLY A 88 -0.25 3.41 11.23
CA GLY A 88 -1.05 3.56 10.03
C GLY A 88 -1.75 4.91 9.88
N VAL A 89 -2.38 5.08 8.72
CA VAL A 89 -3.23 6.22 8.37
C VAL A 89 -4.65 5.72 8.12
N GLU A 90 -5.62 6.23 8.87
CA GLU A 90 -7.05 6.02 8.59
C GLU A 90 -7.41 6.75 7.29
N LEU A 91 -7.79 5.97 6.26
CA LEU A 91 -8.14 6.48 4.94
C LEU A 91 -9.61 6.87 4.86
N LEU A 92 -10.47 6.03 5.41
CA LEU A 92 -11.91 6.24 5.44
C LEU A 92 -12.46 5.64 6.73
N ARG A 93 -13.32 6.42 7.38
CA ARG A 93 -14.11 5.99 8.52
C ARG A 93 -15.40 5.37 8.00
N GLY A 94 -15.68 4.11 8.31
CA GLY A 94 -16.95 3.49 7.92
C GLY A 94 -18.18 4.22 8.48
N GLU A 95 -19.34 4.01 7.86
CA GLU A 95 -20.64 4.47 8.37
C GLU A 95 -20.79 4.07 9.87
N ALA A 96 -21.26 5.00 10.70
CA ALA A 96 -21.33 4.87 12.17
C ALA A 96 -19.99 4.78 12.93
N GLY A 97 -18.84 4.99 12.29
CA GLY A 97 -17.55 5.12 12.98
C GLY A 97 -16.93 3.81 13.49
N GLY A 98 -17.52 2.67 13.16
CA GLY A 98 -17.16 1.37 13.74
C GLY A 98 -15.95 0.68 13.11
N ASN A 99 -15.61 0.96 11.84
CA ASN A 99 -14.61 0.16 11.11
C ASN A 99 -13.77 1.03 10.15
N PRO A 100 -12.58 1.51 10.58
CA PRO A 100 -11.72 2.29 9.70
C PRO A 100 -11.00 1.40 8.69
N HIS A 101 -10.87 1.90 7.46
CA HIS A 101 -9.88 1.41 6.50
C HIS A 101 -8.54 2.07 6.79
N THR A 102 -7.53 1.29 7.17
CA THR A 102 -6.23 1.83 7.60
C THR A 102 -5.11 1.37 6.67
N LEU A 103 -4.37 2.32 6.12
CA LEU A 103 -3.13 2.08 5.40
C LEU A 103 -1.98 1.90 6.39
N VAL A 104 -1.30 0.76 6.34
CA VAL A 104 -0.13 0.46 7.17
C VAL A 104 1.04 0.06 6.29
N ALA A 105 2.25 0.42 6.71
CA ALA A 105 3.47 0.07 6.00
C ALA A 105 4.65 0.03 6.97
N ASP A 106 5.74 -0.60 6.56
CA ASP A 106 6.99 -0.50 7.30
C ASP A 106 7.50 0.95 7.31
N PRO A 107 8.09 1.43 8.43
CA PRO A 107 8.50 2.83 8.54
C PRO A 107 9.46 3.28 7.42
N GLY A 108 9.17 4.42 6.81
CA GLY A 108 9.99 4.99 5.73
C GLY A 108 9.85 4.30 4.37
N THR A 109 8.89 3.38 4.23
CA THR A 109 8.63 2.68 2.95
C THR A 109 7.37 3.14 2.24
N CYS A 110 6.57 4.01 2.85
CA CYS A 110 5.31 4.47 2.28
C CYS A 110 5.00 5.90 2.70
N ARG A 111 4.60 6.72 1.74
CA ARG A 111 4.11 8.09 1.95
C ARG A 111 2.71 8.25 1.38
N TRP A 112 1.93 9.12 1.99
CA TRP A 112 0.53 9.38 1.67
C TRP A 112 0.26 10.88 1.51
N THR A 113 -0.70 11.23 0.66
CA THR A 113 -1.24 12.58 0.54
C THR A 113 -2.73 12.56 0.19
N THR A 114 -3.47 13.53 0.73
CA THR A 114 -4.86 13.83 0.33
C THR A 114 -4.94 14.98 -0.68
N GLU A 115 -3.81 15.63 -0.99
CA GLU A 115 -3.75 16.81 -1.86
C GLU A 115 -3.75 16.41 -3.35
N VAL A 116 -4.88 15.87 -3.80
CA VAL A 116 -5.05 15.27 -5.14
C VAL A 116 -5.83 16.18 -6.09
N MET A 117 -5.63 15.95 -7.39
CA MET A 117 -6.49 16.43 -8.47
C MET A 117 -7.20 15.22 -9.07
N ASP A 118 -8.53 15.19 -8.94
CA ASP A 118 -9.41 14.16 -9.49
C ASP A 118 -10.72 14.83 -9.93
N ALA A 119 -11.03 14.78 -11.22
CA ALA A 119 -12.23 15.42 -11.76
C ALA A 119 -13.52 14.71 -11.33
N GLU A 120 -13.44 13.43 -10.96
CA GLU A 120 -14.60 12.66 -10.49
C GLU A 120 -14.89 12.88 -8.99
N GLY A 121 -13.96 13.48 -8.25
CA GLY A 121 -14.10 13.72 -6.81
C GLY A 121 -14.20 12.44 -5.97
N LEU A 122 -13.68 11.31 -6.47
CA LEU A 122 -13.75 10.01 -5.80
C LEU A 122 -12.47 9.71 -5.01
N ALA A 123 -11.34 10.29 -5.42
CA ALA A 123 -10.05 10.07 -4.79
C ALA A 123 -10.02 10.64 -3.37
N ILE A 124 -9.75 9.75 -2.41
CA ILE A 124 -9.47 10.09 -1.02
C ILE A 124 -8.03 10.59 -0.88
N GLY A 125 -7.12 9.95 -1.61
CA GLY A 125 -5.72 10.32 -1.65
C GLY A 125 -4.89 9.35 -2.48
N LEU A 126 -3.58 9.59 -2.45
CA LEU A 126 -2.57 8.78 -3.11
C LEU A 126 -1.56 8.27 -2.09
N PHE A 127 -1.08 7.05 -2.27
CA PHE A 127 0.16 6.62 -1.63
C PHE A 127 1.19 6.15 -2.65
N GLU A 128 2.44 6.29 -2.27
CA GLU A 128 3.57 5.71 -2.95
C GLU A 128 4.34 4.84 -1.96
N THR A 129 4.67 3.62 -2.37
CA THR A 129 5.38 2.68 -1.50
C THR A 129 6.51 1.96 -2.23
N SER A 130 7.65 1.81 -1.56
CA SER A 130 8.83 1.06 -2.03
C SER A 130 8.88 -0.38 -1.50
N ALA A 131 7.99 -0.73 -0.57
CA ALA A 131 7.80 -2.07 -0.03
C ALA A 131 6.31 -2.46 -0.13
N VAL A 132 5.91 -3.56 0.49
CA VAL A 132 4.48 -3.90 0.57
C VAL A 132 3.79 -2.98 1.58
N ALA A 133 2.78 -2.26 1.15
CA ALA A 133 1.85 -1.55 2.03
C ALA A 133 0.56 -2.35 2.17
N TYR A 134 -0.03 -2.45 3.36
CA TYR A 134 -1.25 -3.20 3.59
C TYR A 134 -2.42 -2.25 3.84
N LEU A 135 -3.57 -2.57 3.24
CA LEU A 135 -4.84 -1.98 3.61
C LEU A 135 -5.52 -2.93 4.60
N LEU A 136 -5.76 -2.48 5.83
CA LEU A 136 -6.38 -3.26 6.90
C LEU A 136 -7.78 -2.75 7.18
N HIS A 137 -8.75 -3.66 7.30
CA HIS A 137 -10.11 -3.36 7.74
C HIS A 137 -10.57 -4.43 8.73
N PRO A 138 -11.14 -4.06 9.89
CA PRO A 138 -11.49 -5.03 10.94
C PRO A 138 -12.35 -6.20 10.44
N GLU A 139 -13.29 -5.94 9.53
CA GLU A 139 -14.22 -6.96 9.02
C GLU A 139 -13.70 -7.75 7.82
N HIS A 140 -12.73 -7.21 7.08
CA HIS A 140 -12.27 -7.80 5.82
C HIS A 140 -10.85 -8.35 5.89
N GLY A 141 -10.17 -8.16 7.02
CA GLY A 141 -8.78 -8.54 7.19
C GLY A 141 -7.86 -7.51 6.53
N ALA A 142 -6.98 -7.97 5.65
CA ALA A 142 -6.05 -7.10 4.97
C ALA A 142 -5.71 -7.62 3.57
N THR A 143 -5.36 -6.70 2.69
CA THR A 143 -4.72 -7.01 1.40
C THR A 143 -3.47 -6.14 1.22
N GLY A 144 -2.41 -6.73 0.68
CA GLY A 144 -1.15 -6.04 0.39
C GLY A 144 -1.13 -5.42 -1.00
N CYS A 145 -0.52 -4.24 -1.12
CA CYS A 145 -0.17 -3.58 -2.36
C CYS A 145 1.33 -3.75 -2.58
N ALA A 146 1.73 -4.29 -3.74
CA ALA A 146 3.14 -4.35 -4.13
C ALA A 146 3.76 -2.94 -4.24
N PRO A 147 5.11 -2.81 -4.25
CA PRO A 147 5.76 -1.52 -4.48
C PRO A 147 5.23 -0.78 -5.71
N GLY A 148 4.90 0.49 -5.57
CA GLY A 148 4.28 1.28 -6.63
C GLY A 148 3.57 2.54 -6.12
N ALA A 149 2.80 3.16 -7.01
CA ALA A 149 1.99 4.35 -6.73
C ALA A 149 0.51 4.06 -7.00
N TYR A 150 -0.35 4.40 -6.05
CA TYR A 150 -1.75 3.99 -6.05
C TYR A 150 -2.66 5.16 -5.67
N ALA A 151 -3.85 5.18 -6.27
CA ALA A 151 -4.96 5.99 -5.80
C ALA A 151 -5.90 5.16 -4.95
N VAL A 152 -6.40 5.77 -3.87
CA VAL A 152 -7.49 5.23 -3.07
C VAL A 152 -8.74 6.02 -3.39
N ARG A 153 -9.79 5.35 -3.84
CA ARG A 153 -11.07 5.95 -4.22
C ARG A 153 -12.22 5.38 -3.39
N ARG A 154 -13.22 6.22 -3.12
CA ARG A 154 -14.54 5.76 -2.65
C ARG A 154 -15.28 5.03 -3.77
N GLN A 155 -16.09 4.04 -3.40
CA GLN A 155 -17.05 3.42 -4.30
C GLN A 155 -18.30 4.30 -4.45
N ARG A 156 -18.85 4.33 -5.68
CA ARG A 156 -20.14 4.95 -5.98
C ARG A 156 -21.09 3.91 -6.52
N GLU A 157 -22.33 3.92 -6.06
CA GLU A 157 -23.42 3.16 -6.66
C GLU A 157 -24.16 4.03 -7.69
N HIS A 158 -24.45 3.47 -8.85
CA HIS A 158 -25.31 4.09 -9.86
C HIS A 158 -26.70 3.44 -9.79
N GLY A 159 -27.73 4.21 -9.46
CA GLY A 159 -29.11 3.73 -9.52
C GLY A 159 -29.61 3.59 -10.96
N GLU A 160 -30.55 2.66 -11.20
CA GLU A 160 -31.11 2.34 -12.53
C GLU A 160 -31.86 3.48 -13.23
N HIS A 161 -32.10 4.61 -12.55
CA HIS A 161 -32.93 5.71 -13.05
C HIS A 161 -32.18 7.06 -13.09
N GLY A 162 -31.31 7.20 -14.07
CA GLY A 162 -30.78 8.49 -14.52
C GLY A 162 -29.77 9.16 -13.58
N TRP A 163 -28.96 10.03 -14.18
CA TRP A 163 -27.77 10.73 -13.68
C TRP A 163 -27.91 11.57 -12.38
N ARG A 164 -28.96 11.39 -11.58
CA ARG A 164 -29.36 12.31 -10.49
C ARG A 164 -29.41 11.73 -9.08
N ARG A 165 -28.97 10.49 -8.86
CA ARG A 165 -28.73 9.96 -7.49
C ARG A 165 -27.48 9.09 -7.47
N THR A 166 -26.32 9.70 -7.70
CA THR A 166 -25.04 9.08 -7.32
C THR A 166 -24.94 9.17 -5.80
N ARG A 167 -24.89 8.03 -5.11
CA ARG A 167 -24.59 7.99 -3.67
C ARG A 167 -23.21 7.37 -3.48
N PHE A 168 -22.46 7.84 -2.50
CA PHE A 168 -21.28 7.12 -2.07
C PHE A 168 -21.72 5.84 -1.36
N VAL A 169 -20.96 4.77 -1.53
CA VAL A 169 -21.09 3.62 -0.64
C VAL A 169 -20.58 4.07 0.72
N ALA A 170 -21.40 3.94 1.76
CA ALA A 170 -21.16 4.39 3.14
C ALA A 170 -21.34 5.91 3.45
N ASP A 171 -22.52 6.50 3.18
CA ASP A 171 -22.99 7.82 3.70
C ASP A 171 -23.99 7.72 4.87
#